data_AF-A0A820J0V1-F1
#
_entry.id   AF-A0A820J0V1-F1
#
_cell.length_a   1.000
_cell.length_b   1.000
_cell.length_c   1.000
_cell.angle_alpha   90.00
_cell.angle_beta   90.00
_cell.angle_gamma   90.00
#
_symmetry.space_group_name_H-M   'P 1'
#
loop_
_entity.id
_entity.type
_entity.pdbx_description
1 polymer ?
#
loop_
_entity_poly.entity_id
_entity_poly.type
_entity_poly.pdbx_seq_one_letter_code
_entity_poly.pdbx_strand_id
1 'polypeptide(L)'
;MNNYCLNNSSINTSLPITDEPFNFTSNYELRIYTSGCYYLDANNNWKSDGVLVGSLTNLYETECLSTHLTSFAGGFIVLPEPINWSYVFANADFLKNKTIYLTVICMSIAYIILMIFGRFKDRKDIEKLGVTPLPDNDKSDQYYYQIIVFTGQRANSGTQSKVHFILSSDNDETRVRTFSDPHRKIFQRSGIDSFIMSVP
;
A
#
# COMPACT_ATOMS: atom_id res chain seq x y z
N MET A 1 -17.73 28.80 41.32
CA MET A 1 -18.02 30.25 41.38
C MET A 1 -18.78 30.60 40.11
N ASN A 2 -20.06 30.23 40.05
CA ASN A 2 -21.25 31.06 40.28
C ASN A 2 -21.74 31.78 39.02
N ASN A 3 -22.79 31.17 38.45
CA ASN A 3 -24.05 31.75 37.95
C ASN A 3 -24.02 32.86 36.90
N TYR A 4 -24.24 32.49 35.63
CA TYR A 4 -25.14 33.21 34.71
C TYR A 4 -25.70 32.13 33.76
N CYS A 5 -26.96 31.71 33.83
CA CYS A 5 -28.15 32.51 33.54
C CYS A 5 -29.32 32.12 34.43
N LEU A 6 -29.80 33.06 35.25
CA LEU A 6 -31.14 32.97 35.82
C LEU A 6 -32.12 33.56 34.80
N ASN A 7 -32.89 32.68 34.17
CA ASN A 7 -34.09 33.06 33.44
C ASN A 7 -35.13 33.43 34.50
N ASN A 8 -35.28 34.73 34.79
CA ASN A 8 -36.39 35.21 35.58
C ASN A 8 -37.24 36.14 34.72
N SER A 9 -38.46 35.68 34.49
CA SER A 9 -39.54 36.39 33.83
C SER A 9 -39.91 37.69 34.55
N SER A 10 -40.46 38.60 33.75
CA SER A 10 -41.19 39.84 34.09
C SER A 10 -40.38 41.04 34.61
N ILE A 11 -39.62 41.68 33.72
CA ILE A 11 -39.40 43.14 33.79
C ILE A 11 -39.73 43.74 32.41
N ASN A 12 -40.83 44.49 32.36
CA ASN A 12 -41.17 45.38 31.24
C ASN A 12 -40.17 46.55 31.22
N THR A 13 -38.98 46.30 30.69
CA THR A 13 -38.07 47.36 30.27
C THR A 13 -37.77 47.11 28.81
N SER A 14 -38.34 47.92 27.93
CA SER A 14 -37.90 48.04 26.54
C SER A 14 -36.41 48.38 26.57
N LEU A 15 -35.56 47.37 26.39
CA LEU A 15 -34.14 47.58 26.18
C LEU A 15 -34.00 48.50 24.95
N PRO A 16 -33.22 49.58 25.03
CA PRO A 16 -33.02 50.44 23.87
C PRO A 16 -32.36 49.59 22.78
N ILE A 17 -33.10 49.35 21.71
CA ILE A 17 -32.56 48.72 20.50
C ILE A 17 -31.65 49.78 19.87
N THR A 18 -30.35 49.64 20.07
CA THR A 18 -29.35 50.45 19.42
C THR A 18 -28.90 49.73 18.15
N ASP A 19 -29.38 50.18 16.99
CA ASP A 19 -29.00 49.67 15.65
C ASP A 19 -27.63 50.20 15.19
N GLU A 20 -26.69 50.43 16.13
CA GLU A 20 -25.33 50.86 15.82
C GLU A 20 -24.45 49.62 15.58
N PRO A 21 -23.68 49.57 14.48
CA PRO A 21 -22.79 48.45 14.21
C PRO A 21 -21.69 48.38 15.28
N PHE A 22 -21.81 47.41 16.19
CA PHE A 22 -20.82 47.16 17.23
C PHE A 22 -19.75 46.20 16.72
N ASN A 23 -18.51 46.67 16.63
CA ASN A 23 -17.37 45.82 16.31
C ASN A 23 -16.95 45.03 17.55
N PHE A 24 -17.25 43.73 17.56
CA PHE A 24 -16.80 42.81 18.59
C PHE A 24 -15.48 42.14 18.18
N THR A 25 -14.43 42.39 18.95
CA THR A 25 -13.13 41.73 18.78
C THR A 25 -12.83 40.91 20.03
N SER A 26 -12.58 39.61 19.86
CA SER A 26 -12.18 38.73 20.96
C SER A 26 -11.13 37.74 20.48
N ASN A 27 -10.17 37.42 21.35
CA ASN A 27 -9.20 36.36 21.09
C ASN A 27 -9.89 35.02 21.29
N TYR A 28 -9.89 34.19 20.24
CA TYR A 28 -10.41 32.82 20.31
C TYR A 28 -9.35 31.84 19.80
N GLU A 29 -9.31 30.66 20.41
CA GLU A 29 -8.56 29.52 19.89
C GLU A 29 -9.58 28.52 19.36
N LEU A 30 -9.45 28.15 18.08
CA LEU A 30 -10.37 27.25 17.39
C LEU A 30 -9.65 25.94 17.07
N ARG A 31 -10.18 24.83 17.56
CA ARG A 31 -9.68 23.49 17.23
C ARG A 31 -10.82 22.64 16.70
N ILE A 32 -10.65 22.11 15.48
CA ILE A 32 -11.64 21.29 14.77
C ILE A 32 -11.21 19.83 14.89
N TYR A 33 -12.14 18.95 15.28
CA TYR A 33 -11.94 17.50 15.22
C TYR A 33 -13.13 16.84 14.53
N THR A 34 -12.91 15.66 13.96
CA THR A 34 -13.95 14.86 13.32
C THR A 34 -14.01 13.48 13.94
N SER A 35 -15.22 13.04 14.28
CA SER A 35 -15.49 11.74 14.88
C SER A 35 -16.49 10.98 14.02
N GLY A 36 -16.27 9.68 13.83
CA GLY A 36 -17.19 8.80 13.12
C GLY A 36 -17.32 7.46 13.82
N CYS A 37 -18.48 6.81 13.65
CA CYS A 37 -18.74 5.47 14.16
C CYS A 37 -18.97 4.52 13.01
N TYR A 38 -18.35 3.35 13.07
CA TYR A 38 -18.42 2.34 12.03
C TYR A 38 -18.60 0.95 12.64
N TYR A 39 -19.25 0.07 11.90
CA TYR A 39 -19.34 -1.35 12.23
C TYR A 39 -18.85 -2.21 11.07
N LEU A 40 -18.41 -3.42 11.39
CA LEU A 40 -17.96 -4.40 10.39
C LEU A 40 -19.14 -5.30 9.99
N ASP A 41 -19.48 -5.30 8.71
CA ASP A 41 -20.52 -6.18 8.15
C ASP A 41 -20.03 -7.62 7.97
N ALA A 42 -20.95 -8.54 7.64
CA ALA A 42 -20.63 -9.96 7.42
C ALA A 42 -19.71 -10.20 6.21
N ASN A 43 -19.58 -9.23 5.31
CA ASN A 43 -18.70 -9.28 4.14
C ASN A 43 -17.34 -8.62 4.43
N ASN A 44 -17.02 -8.32 5.70
CA ASN A 44 -15.81 -7.63 6.14
C ASN A 44 -15.65 -6.20 5.59
N ASN A 45 -16.75 -5.49 5.35
CA ASN A 45 -16.73 -4.08 4.98
C ASN A 45 -17.14 -3.18 6.15
N TRP A 46 -16.45 -2.06 6.31
CA TRP A 46 -16.81 -1.02 7.26
C TRP A 46 -18.00 -0.20 6.76
N LYS A 47 -19.01 -0.07 7.62
CA LYS A 47 -20.29 0.58 7.33
C LYS A 47 -20.66 1.55 8.46
N SER A 48 -21.42 2.59 8.15
CA SER A 48 -21.81 3.64 9.12
C SER A 48 -23.32 3.72 9.33
N ASP A 49 -24.11 2.84 8.72
CA ASP A 49 -25.55 2.77 8.93
C ASP A 49 -25.90 2.11 10.28
N GLY A 50 -26.96 2.59 10.93
CA GLY A 50 -27.42 2.04 12.21
C GLY A 50 -26.49 2.31 13.41
N VAL A 51 -25.41 3.06 13.22
CA VAL A 51 -24.52 3.59 14.27
C VAL A 51 -24.52 5.11 14.24
N LEU A 52 -24.52 5.74 15.41
CA LEU A 52 -24.58 7.20 15.56
C LEU A 52 -23.49 7.68 16.52
N VAL A 53 -22.92 8.85 16.24
CA VAL A 53 -21.98 9.52 17.14
C VAL A 53 -22.80 10.18 18.26
N GLY A 54 -22.50 9.81 19.50
CA GLY A 54 -23.18 10.31 20.70
C GLY A 54 -22.66 11.69 21.15
N SER A 55 -23.45 12.36 21.99
CA SER A 55 -23.16 13.72 22.48
C SER A 55 -22.02 13.79 23.49
N LEU A 56 -21.60 12.66 24.08
CA LEU A 56 -20.46 12.62 25.00
C LEU A 56 -19.11 12.53 24.27
N THR A 57 -19.14 12.47 22.93
CA THR A 57 -17.93 12.47 22.10
C THR A 57 -17.10 13.74 22.33
N ASN A 58 -15.83 13.55 22.66
CA ASN A 58 -14.86 14.63 22.85
C ASN A 58 -13.54 14.31 22.14
N LEU A 59 -12.48 15.07 22.45
CA LEU A 59 -11.17 14.95 21.81
C LEU A 59 -10.48 13.60 22.11
N TYR A 60 -10.77 12.99 23.25
CA TYR A 60 -10.08 11.78 23.74
C TYR A 60 -10.90 10.52 23.50
N GLU A 61 -12.23 10.64 23.44
CA GLU A 61 -13.14 9.51 23.29
C GLU A 61 -14.28 9.82 22.32
N THR A 62 -14.65 8.82 21.51
CA THR A 62 -15.83 8.87 20.64
C THR A 62 -16.89 7.96 21.22
N GLU A 63 -18.06 8.51 21.52
CA GLU A 63 -19.22 7.75 21.95
C GLU A 63 -19.95 7.23 20.72
N CYS A 64 -20.08 5.91 20.59
CA CYS A 64 -20.82 5.29 19.48
C CYS A 64 -22.07 4.59 20.00
N LEU A 65 -23.22 5.09 19.57
CA LEU A 65 -24.53 4.51 19.86
C LEU A 65 -24.89 3.54 18.74
N SER A 66 -25.15 2.28 19.08
CA SER A 66 -25.51 1.23 18.12
C SER A 66 -26.78 0.50 18.55
N THR A 67 -27.53 0.02 17.57
CA THR A 67 -28.73 -0.81 17.76
C THR A 67 -28.47 -2.30 17.51
N HIS A 68 -27.25 -2.68 17.13
CA HIS A 68 -26.87 -4.03 16.76
C HIS A 68 -25.56 -4.46 17.42
N LEU A 69 -25.42 -5.77 17.69
CA LEU A 69 -24.23 -6.36 18.29
C LEU A 69 -23.28 -6.86 17.20
N THR A 70 -22.39 -5.99 16.73
CA THR A 70 -21.34 -6.31 15.76
C THR A 70 -20.00 -5.72 16.21
N SER A 71 -18.90 -6.07 15.54
CA SER A 71 -17.61 -5.42 15.78
C SER A 71 -17.70 -3.95 15.38
N PHE A 72 -17.44 -3.05 16.32
CA PHE A 72 -17.50 -1.61 16.13
C PHE A 72 -16.11 -0.96 16.18
N ALA A 73 -15.97 0.18 15.49
CA ALA A 73 -14.79 1.01 15.55
C ALA A 73 -15.18 2.50 15.56
N GLY A 74 -14.51 3.27 16.42
CA GLY A 74 -14.53 4.73 16.38
C GLY A 74 -13.42 5.23 15.46
N GLY A 75 -13.75 6.14 14.55
CA GLY A 75 -12.79 6.87 13.73
C GLY A 75 -12.54 8.25 14.33
N PHE A 76 -11.29 8.53 14.68
CA PHE A 76 -10.84 9.86 15.08
C PHE A 76 -9.76 10.32 14.11
N ILE A 77 -10.04 11.37 13.34
CA ILE A 77 -9.07 11.95 12.41
C ILE A 77 -8.58 13.26 13.01
N VAL A 78 -7.41 13.23 13.63
CA VAL A 78 -6.63 14.44 13.89
C VAL A 78 -5.86 14.75 12.61
N LEU A 79 -6.22 15.84 11.96
CA LEU A 79 -5.40 16.36 10.87
C LEU A 79 -4.06 16.81 11.49
N PRO A 80 -2.90 16.29 11.04
CA PRO A 80 -1.62 16.78 11.49
C PRO A 80 -1.51 18.27 11.16
N GLU A 81 -0.79 19.03 11.98
CA GLU A 81 -0.53 20.44 11.68
C GLU A 81 0.10 20.56 10.29
N PRO A 82 -0.41 21.46 9.43
CA PRO A 82 0.15 21.65 8.11
C PRO A 82 1.61 22.10 8.24
N ILE A 83 2.48 21.54 7.40
CA ILE A 83 3.90 21.88 7.41
C ILE A 83 4.05 23.38 7.14
N ASN A 84 4.61 24.10 8.11
CA ASN A 84 4.89 25.51 7.95
C ASN A 84 6.18 25.71 7.13
N TRP A 85 6.03 25.76 5.81
CA TRP A 85 7.15 25.92 4.88
C TRP A 85 7.94 27.22 5.10
N SER A 86 7.31 28.31 5.54
CA SER A 86 8.02 29.57 5.78
C SER A 86 8.99 29.45 6.96
N TYR A 87 8.60 28.75 8.03
CA TYR A 87 9.48 28.44 9.15
C TYR A 87 10.62 27.49 8.75
N VAL A 88 10.32 26.47 7.95
CA VAL A 88 11.31 25.50 7.46
C VAL A 88 12.37 26.21 6.62
N PHE A 89 11.98 27.03 5.64
CA PHE A 89 12.93 27.75 4.80
C PHE A 89 13.67 28.87 5.55
N ALA A 90 13.03 29.54 6.51
CA ALA A 90 13.69 30.54 7.36
C ALA A 90 14.78 29.92 8.27
N ASN A 91 14.68 28.63 8.60
CA ASN A 91 15.66 27.90 9.40
C ASN A 91 16.48 26.88 8.59
N ALA A 92 16.45 26.99 7.25
CA ALA A 92 17.16 26.08 6.35
C ALA A 92 18.67 26.35 6.24
N ASP A 93 19.27 27.02 7.23
CA ASP A 93 20.70 27.30 7.22
C ASP A 93 21.51 26.00 7.45
N PHE A 94 22.31 25.64 6.45
CA PHE A 94 23.14 24.43 6.43
C PHE A 94 24.12 24.37 7.60
N LEU A 95 24.62 25.53 8.07
CA LEU A 95 25.60 25.59 9.15
C LEU A 95 24.95 25.39 10.53
N LYS A 96 23.71 25.86 10.71
CA LYS A 96 22.96 25.75 11.96
C LYS A 96 22.47 24.33 12.21
N ASN A 97 22.10 23.61 11.15
CA ASN A 97 21.46 22.29 11.22
C ASN A 97 22.22 21.19 10.46
N LYS A 98 23.57 21.21 10.55
CA LYS A 98 24.48 20.32 9.80
C LYS A 98 24.11 18.83 9.85
N THR A 99 23.68 18.32 11.01
CA THR A 99 23.32 16.90 11.20
C THR A 99 22.14 16.48 10.31
N ILE A 100 21.12 17.33 10.18
CA ILE A 100 19.94 17.04 9.37
C ILE A 100 20.34 16.94 7.90
N TYR A 101 21.08 17.92 7.39
CA TYR A 101 21.53 17.90 6.00
C TYR A 101 22.45 16.72 5.70
N LEU A 102 23.38 16.41 6.60
CA LEU A 102 24.28 15.27 6.44
C LEU A 102 23.50 13.95 6.35
N THR A 103 22.55 13.73 7.26
CA THR A 103 21.73 12.50 7.25
C THR A 103 20.87 12.41 5.98
N VAL A 104 20.22 13.50 5.56
CA VAL A 104 19.41 13.55 4.33
C VAL A 104 20.27 13.27 3.10
N ILE A 105 21.46 13.86 2.99
CA ILE A 105 22.39 13.62 1.88
C ILE A 105 22.84 12.16 1.86
N CYS A 106 23.27 11.61 3.00
CA CYS A 106 23.70 10.21 3.10
C CYS A 106 22.58 9.23 2.73
N MET A 107 21.37 9.45 3.24
CA MET A 107 20.20 8.62 2.87
C MET A 107 19.86 8.73 1.38
N SER A 108 19.95 9.95 0.83
CA SER A 108 19.68 10.17 -0.60
C SER A 108 20.70 9.44 -1.48
N ILE A 109 21.99 9.48 -1.12
CA ILE A 109 23.04 8.74 -1.84
C ILE A 109 22.81 7.23 -1.73
N ALA A 110 22.55 6.71 -0.53
CA ALA A 110 22.28 5.29 -0.33
C ALA A 110 21.06 4.83 -1.15
N TYR A 111 20.00 5.65 -1.18
CA TYR A 111 18.81 5.39 -1.99
C TYR A 111 19.14 5.35 -3.49
N ILE A 112 19.92 6.30 -4.00
CA ILE A 112 20.33 6.33 -5.42
C ILE A 112 21.12 5.06 -5.78
N ILE A 113 22.06 4.63 -4.91
CA ILE A 113 22.83 3.40 -5.11
C ILE A 113 21.91 2.17 -5.18
N LEU A 114 20.98 2.05 -4.23
CA LEU A 114 20.00 0.95 -4.22
C LEU A 114 19.09 0.99 -5.44
N MET A 115 18.67 2.18 -5.88
CA MET A 115 17.86 2.35 -7.09
C MET A 115 18.61 1.87 -8.34
N ILE A 116 19.89 2.25 -8.49
CA ILE A 116 20.73 1.82 -9.62
C ILE A 116 20.90 0.29 -9.59
N PHE A 117 21.17 -0.28 -8.41
CA PHE A 117 21.28 -1.73 -8.26
C PHE A 117 19.98 -2.45 -8.58
N GLY A 118 18.84 -1.94 -8.11
CA GLY A 118 17.50 -2.45 -8.42
C GLY A 118 17.25 -2.44 -9.92
N ARG A 119 17.48 -1.32 -10.59
CA ARG A 119 17.36 -1.19 -12.06
C ARG A 119 18.23 -2.19 -12.82
N PHE A 120 19.45 -2.44 -12.35
CA PHE A 120 20.33 -3.44 -12.94
C PHE A 120 19.80 -4.87 -12.76
N LYS A 121 19.25 -5.17 -11.58
CA LYS A 121 18.63 -6.48 -11.28
C LYS A 121 17.35 -6.70 -12.09
N ASP A 122 16.50 -5.68 -12.21
CA ASP A 122 15.27 -5.73 -13.01
C ASP A 122 15.59 -6.03 -14.48
N ARG A 123 16.61 -5.37 -15.06
CA ARG A 123 17.06 -5.66 -16.43
C ARG A 123 17.50 -7.11 -16.62
N LYS A 124 18.24 -7.65 -15.66
CA LYS A 124 18.64 -9.07 -15.66
C LYS A 124 17.48 -10.03 -15.46
N ASP A 125 16.42 -9.59 -14.79
CA ASP A 125 15.23 -10.41 -14.59
C ASP A 125 14.39 -10.49 -15.86
N ILE A 126 14.32 -9.39 -16.63
CA ILE A 126 13.68 -9.37 -17.96
C ILE A 126 14.31 -10.40 -18.90
N GLU A 127 15.64 -10.61 -18.85
CA GLU A 127 16.33 -11.63 -19.67
C GLU A 127 15.86 -13.07 -19.34
N LYS A 128 15.24 -13.29 -18.17
CA LYS A 128 14.68 -14.59 -17.80
C LYS A 128 13.22 -14.73 -18.21
N LEU A 129 12.56 -13.67 -18.65
CA LEU A 129 11.17 -13.74 -19.10
C LEU A 129 11.10 -14.36 -20.49
N GLY A 130 10.11 -15.23 -20.68
CA GLY A 130 9.83 -15.84 -21.98
C GLY A 130 9.66 -17.35 -21.92
N VAL A 131 9.03 -17.87 -22.97
CA VAL A 131 8.84 -19.30 -23.20
C VAL A 131 9.77 -19.72 -24.34
N THR A 132 10.63 -20.69 -24.08
CA THR A 132 11.64 -21.13 -25.05
C THR A 132 11.14 -22.34 -25.83
N PRO A 133 11.09 -22.28 -27.18
CA PRO A 133 10.75 -23.46 -27.97
C PRO A 133 11.82 -24.52 -27.85
N LEU A 134 11.42 -25.78 -27.71
CA LEU A 134 12.36 -26.89 -27.78
C LEU A 134 13.02 -26.94 -29.17
N PRO A 135 14.30 -27.34 -29.25
CA PRO A 135 15.08 -27.28 -30.48
C PRO A 135 14.54 -28.20 -31.59
N ASP A 136 13.72 -29.18 -31.23
CA ASP A 136 13.22 -30.22 -32.13
C ASP A 136 11.70 -30.09 -32.41
N ASN A 137 11.14 -28.91 -32.15
CA ASN A 137 9.79 -28.53 -32.54
C ASN A 137 9.66 -28.35 -34.05
N ASP A 138 8.56 -28.81 -34.63
CA ASP A 138 8.20 -28.59 -36.03
C ASP A 138 7.03 -27.60 -36.15
N LYS A 139 6.97 -26.84 -37.25
CA LYS A 139 5.86 -25.92 -37.54
C LYS A 139 4.61 -26.65 -38.04
N SER A 140 4.75 -27.88 -38.50
CA SER A 140 3.66 -28.73 -38.98
C SER A 140 2.93 -29.47 -37.87
N ASP A 141 3.51 -29.51 -36.67
CA ASP A 141 2.93 -30.11 -35.46
C ASP A 141 1.63 -29.39 -35.05
N GLN A 142 0.61 -30.14 -34.63
CA GLN A 142 -0.72 -29.58 -34.34
C GLN A 142 -0.94 -29.27 -32.85
N TYR A 143 -0.20 -29.93 -31.97
CA TYR A 143 -0.40 -29.80 -30.53
C TYR A 143 0.80 -29.12 -29.87
N TYR A 144 0.51 -28.17 -28.98
CA TYR A 144 1.52 -27.41 -28.24
C TYR A 144 1.31 -27.55 -26.75
N TYR A 145 2.38 -27.93 -26.05
CA TYR A 145 2.42 -28.07 -24.60
C TYR A 145 3.38 -27.05 -24.00
N GLN A 146 2.90 -26.26 -23.03
CA GLN A 146 3.77 -25.45 -22.20
C GLN A 146 4.27 -26.28 -21.02
N ILE A 147 5.58 -26.39 -20.89
CA ILE A 147 6.24 -27.13 -19.82
C ILE A 147 6.92 -26.12 -18.91
N ILE A 148 6.54 -26.11 -17.63
CA ILE A 148 7.09 -25.21 -16.62
C ILE A 148 7.87 -26.03 -15.60
N VAL A 149 9.17 -25.76 -15.48
CA VAL A 149 10.06 -26.45 -14.56
C VAL A 149 10.37 -25.55 -13.37
N PHE A 150 10.01 -26.03 -12.18
CA PHE A 150 10.33 -25.37 -10.92
C PHE A 150 11.58 -26.00 -10.31
N THR A 151 12.64 -25.22 -10.18
CA THR A 151 13.86 -25.68 -9.50
C THR A 151 13.77 -25.32 -8.02
N GLY A 152 13.99 -26.30 -7.14
CA GLY A 152 13.83 -26.12 -5.69
C GLY A 152 14.72 -25.00 -5.09
N GLN A 153 14.41 -24.57 -3.87
CA GLN A 153 15.12 -23.48 -3.19
C GLN A 153 16.29 -23.93 -2.29
N ARG A 154 16.49 -25.23 -2.08
CA ARG A 154 17.60 -25.75 -1.25
C ARG A 154 18.97 -25.37 -1.84
N ALA A 155 19.99 -25.32 -1.00
CA ALA A 155 21.36 -25.12 -1.49
C ALA A 155 21.71 -26.23 -2.50
N ASN A 156 22.39 -25.87 -3.60
CA ASN A 156 22.78 -26.77 -4.68
C ASN A 156 21.62 -27.49 -5.40
N SER A 157 20.41 -26.93 -5.39
CA SER A 157 19.27 -27.47 -6.14
C SER A 157 19.30 -27.20 -7.65
N GLY A 158 20.09 -26.22 -8.09
CA GLY A 158 20.26 -25.92 -9.50
C GLY A 158 21.24 -26.88 -10.18
N THR A 159 21.13 -27.02 -11.49
CA THR A 159 22.01 -27.88 -12.30
C THR A 159 22.49 -27.19 -13.57
N GLN A 160 23.64 -27.63 -14.09
CA GLN A 160 24.17 -27.27 -15.40
C GLN A 160 24.14 -28.45 -16.38
N SER A 161 23.63 -29.60 -15.94
CA SER A 161 23.47 -30.79 -16.77
C SER A 161 22.42 -30.57 -17.86
N LYS A 162 22.56 -31.30 -18.97
CA LYS A 162 21.51 -31.39 -19.98
C LYS A 162 20.40 -32.29 -19.45
N VAL A 163 19.19 -31.74 -19.36
CA VAL A 163 18.02 -32.47 -18.88
C VAL A 163 17.18 -32.90 -20.06
N HIS A 164 16.84 -34.18 -20.07
CA HIS A 164 16.04 -34.84 -21.10
C HIS A 164 14.78 -35.45 -20.48
N PHE A 165 13.72 -35.56 -21.26
CA PHE A 165 12.49 -36.23 -20.84
C PHE A 165 11.81 -36.91 -22.03
N ILE A 166 10.89 -37.82 -21.72
CA ILE A 166 9.99 -38.47 -22.66
C ILE A 166 8.58 -38.23 -22.12
N LEU A 167 7.66 -37.77 -22.98
CA LEU A 167 6.25 -37.69 -22.66
C LEU A 167 5.56 -38.94 -23.21
N SER A 168 4.99 -39.75 -22.32
CA SER A 168 4.20 -40.93 -22.69
C SER A 168 2.71 -40.66 -22.49
N SER A 169 1.91 -41.10 -23.45
CA SER A 169 0.45 -41.11 -23.47
C SER A 169 -0.06 -42.55 -23.56
N ASP A 170 -1.36 -42.77 -23.44
CA ASP A 170 -1.96 -44.11 -23.50
C ASP A 170 -1.74 -44.80 -24.86
N ASN A 171 -1.60 -44.01 -25.94
CA ASN A 171 -1.50 -44.51 -27.30
C ASN A 171 -0.11 -44.35 -27.95
N ASP A 172 0.75 -43.48 -27.42
CA ASP A 172 2.06 -43.18 -28.02
C ASP A 172 3.00 -42.47 -27.04
N GLU A 173 4.28 -42.36 -27.40
CA GLU A 173 5.29 -41.59 -26.66
C GLU A 173 6.11 -40.68 -27.57
N THR A 174 6.58 -39.56 -27.03
CA THR A 174 7.47 -38.67 -27.76
C THR A 174 8.88 -39.24 -27.85
N ARG A 175 9.64 -38.87 -28.89
CA ARG A 175 11.10 -39.01 -28.88
C ARG A 175 11.73 -38.30 -27.67
N VAL A 176 13.00 -38.59 -27.37
CA VAL A 176 13.75 -37.90 -26.30
C VAL A 176 13.75 -36.39 -26.55
N ARG A 177 13.06 -35.65 -25.68
CA ARG A 177 13.00 -34.19 -25.71
C ARG A 177 14.11 -33.63 -24.84
N THR A 178 14.68 -32.50 -25.28
CA THR A 178 15.82 -31.87 -24.61
C THR A 178 15.49 -30.44 -24.24
N PHE A 179 15.54 -30.11 -22.96
CA PHE A 179 15.46 -28.71 -22.54
C PHE A 179 16.74 -27.98 -22.91
N SER A 180 16.60 -26.86 -23.61
CA SER A 180 17.71 -26.03 -24.04
C SER A 180 17.25 -24.59 -24.19
N ASP A 181 18.14 -23.66 -23.85
CA ASP A 181 17.93 -22.23 -24.05
C ASP A 181 19.24 -21.55 -24.46
N PRO A 182 19.28 -20.87 -25.61
CA PRO A 182 20.50 -20.22 -26.09
C PRO A 182 20.82 -18.89 -25.39
N HIS A 183 19.85 -18.27 -24.71
CA HIS A 183 19.97 -16.91 -24.18
C HIS A 183 20.10 -16.88 -22.66
N ARG A 184 19.37 -17.75 -21.94
CA ARG A 184 19.38 -17.78 -20.46
C ARG A 184 19.92 -19.08 -19.91
N LYS A 185 20.47 -19.01 -18.69
CA LYS A 185 20.82 -20.19 -17.91
C LYS A 185 19.57 -20.80 -17.31
N ILE A 186 19.24 -22.02 -17.71
CA ILE A 186 18.10 -22.80 -17.22
C ILE A 186 18.48 -23.62 -15.97
N PHE A 187 17.49 -24.09 -15.24
CA PHE A 187 17.59 -24.93 -14.04
C PHE A 187 18.40 -24.33 -12.90
N GLN A 188 18.26 -23.02 -12.70
CA GLN A 188 18.92 -22.31 -11.61
C GLN A 188 18.11 -22.43 -10.31
N ARG A 189 18.79 -22.44 -9.16
CA ARG A 189 18.15 -22.52 -7.83
C ARG A 189 17.03 -21.48 -7.70
N SER A 190 15.86 -21.91 -7.22
CA SER A 190 14.66 -21.05 -7.10
C SER A 190 14.20 -20.43 -8.43
N GLY A 191 14.64 -20.99 -9.55
CA GLY A 191 14.29 -20.57 -10.90
C GLY A 191 13.03 -21.26 -11.41
N ILE A 192 12.36 -20.58 -12.34
CA ILE A 192 11.20 -21.06 -13.07
C ILE A 192 11.54 -20.93 -14.56
N ASP A 193 11.63 -22.05 -15.25
CA ASP A 193 11.95 -22.09 -16.67
C ASP A 193 10.74 -22.61 -17.44
N SER A 194 10.30 -21.84 -18.46
CA SER A 194 9.15 -22.18 -19.28
C SER A 194 9.58 -22.55 -20.70
N PHE A 195 9.09 -23.68 -21.20
CA PHE A 195 9.37 -24.19 -22.53
C PHE A 195 8.08 -24.48 -23.29
N ILE A 196 8.14 -24.44 -24.62
CA ILE A 196 7.04 -24.90 -25.48
C ILE A 196 7.50 -26.10 -26.30
N MET A 197 6.71 -27.16 -26.23
CA MET A 197 6.93 -28.42 -26.94
C MET A 197 5.82 -28.61 -27.96
N SER A 198 6.18 -28.85 -29.22
CA SER A 198 5.23 -29.22 -30.26
C SER A 198 5.29 -30.72 -30.53
N VAL A 199 4.13 -31.32 -30.81
CA VAL A 199 3.98 -32.72 -31.22
C VAL A 199 2.95 -32.84 -32.36
N PRO A 200 3.13 -33.83 -33.26
CA PRO A 200 2.21 -34.09 -34.38
C PRO A 200 0.74 -34.27 -33.95
#